data_AF-A0A9D9CSA3-F1
#
_entry.id   AF-A0A9D9CSA3-F1
#
_cell.length_a   1.000
_cell.length_b   1.000
_cell.length_c   1.000
_cell.angle_alpha   90.00
_cell.angle_beta   90.00
_cell.angle_gamma   90.00
#
_symmetry.space_group_name_H-M   'P 1'
#
loop_
_entity.id
_entity.type
_entity.pdbx_description
1 polymer ?
#
loop_
_entity_poly.entity_id
_entity_poly.type
_entity_poly.pdbx_seq_one_letter_code
_entity_poly.pdbx_strand_id
1 'polypeptide(L)'
;MKKILLTILAICAISRVDAQVISTGNHWFDGSKLYTSQVLDNGEIYSSGMSQEGEAYCFKLRKLDYAPGEYMLIPANVQDDAPFRAQYGWRVQYIRQSGMNFLAVRNRQDVIVWTLVLTPSSNLEEELASERFAESHPVDEMLTDYLMNTTYLARFDKYELLEMYEKLEAMKSHTIITKTNMNLIASEIEVVESERELLLGDVATEAQPLDEYFALVSAYFNMREAMEYISFMGYPTPAVYGTWGEYDRTFVVLPGKEDTVLEIWDVELNGEFVVIPTGEKPIIKANPGQPLCFSYMPPEGMPGLIVVCRKSNGKIDTWVPVFSGMDGSLMTDDQFVDGTPVG
;
A
#
# COMPACT_ATOMS: atom_id res chain seq x y z
N MET A 1 33.00 -26.60 -37.10
CA MET A 1 31.68 -25.95 -36.89
C MET A 1 31.15 -26.09 -35.47
N LYS A 2 31.03 -27.29 -34.87
CA LYS A 2 30.52 -27.45 -33.47
C LYS A 2 31.28 -26.62 -32.41
N LYS A 3 32.61 -26.50 -32.50
CA LYS A 3 33.43 -25.70 -31.56
C LYS A 3 33.18 -24.18 -31.67
N ILE A 4 32.89 -23.68 -32.88
CA ILE A 4 32.61 -22.26 -33.11
C ILE A 4 31.22 -21.89 -32.55
N LEU A 5 30.22 -22.75 -32.78
CA LEU A 5 28.87 -22.55 -32.25
C LEU A 5 28.83 -22.53 -30.70
N LEU A 6 29.61 -23.42 -30.06
CA LEU A 6 29.71 -23.47 -28.59
C LEU A 6 30.38 -22.20 -28.03
N THR A 7 31.37 -21.66 -28.74
CA THR A 7 32.08 -20.44 -28.34
C THR A 7 31.18 -19.21 -28.50
N ILE A 8 30.38 -19.13 -29.56
CA ILE A 8 29.39 -18.05 -29.75
C ILE A 8 28.30 -18.13 -28.68
N LEU A 9 27.76 -19.31 -28.38
CA LEU A 9 26.78 -19.50 -27.30
C LEU A 9 27.34 -19.12 -25.92
N ALA A 10 28.60 -19.47 -25.63
CA ALA A 10 29.26 -19.06 -24.39
C ALA A 10 29.49 -17.53 -24.33
N ILE A 11 29.91 -16.89 -25.43
CA ILE A 11 30.06 -15.42 -25.52
C ILE A 11 28.70 -14.71 -25.39
N CYS A 12 27.63 -15.26 -25.96
CA CYS A 12 26.26 -14.74 -25.81
C CYS A 12 25.69 -14.96 -24.40
N ALA A 13 26.10 -16.03 -23.70
CA ALA A 13 25.71 -16.27 -22.32
C ALA A 13 26.47 -15.35 -21.34
N ILE A 14 27.77 -15.18 -21.53
CA ILE A 14 28.61 -14.30 -20.71
C ILE A 14 28.20 -12.83 -20.90
N SER A 15 27.93 -12.39 -22.14
CA SER A 15 27.45 -11.02 -22.40
C SER A 15 26.03 -10.73 -21.89
N ARG A 16 25.23 -11.76 -21.58
CA ARG A 16 23.92 -11.59 -20.90
C ARG A 16 24.05 -11.42 -19.39
N VAL A 17 25.08 -12.00 -18.76
CA VAL A 17 25.25 -11.98 -17.29
C VAL A 17 25.85 -10.66 -16.80
N ASP A 18 26.77 -10.06 -17.55
CA ASP A 18 27.36 -8.75 -17.20
C ASP A 18 26.40 -7.56 -17.48
N ALA A 19 25.36 -7.78 -18.27
CA ALA A 19 24.45 -6.74 -18.74
C ALA A 19 23.26 -6.46 -17.78
N GLN A 20 23.14 -7.08 -16.61
CA GLN A 20 22.04 -6.86 -15.67
C GLN A 20 22.55 -6.48 -14.27
N VAL A 21 23.60 -5.67 -14.22
CA VAL A 21 24.27 -5.29 -12.97
C VAL A 21 24.05 -3.82 -12.68
N ILE A 22 23.52 -3.53 -11.48
CA ILE A 22 23.45 -2.17 -10.96
C ILE A 22 24.88 -1.74 -10.61
N SER A 23 25.31 -0.58 -11.10
CA SER A 23 26.68 -0.09 -10.95
C SER A 23 26.74 1.09 -9.99
N THR A 24 27.91 1.29 -9.38
CA THR A 24 28.19 2.49 -8.57
C THR A 24 28.02 3.75 -9.44
N GLY A 25 27.29 4.73 -8.91
CA GLY A 25 26.97 5.97 -9.62
C GLY A 25 25.70 5.90 -10.48
N ASN A 26 25.01 4.76 -10.55
CA ASN A 26 23.67 4.75 -11.15
C ASN A 26 22.71 5.60 -10.31
N HIS A 27 21.88 6.40 -10.98
CA HIS A 27 20.85 7.22 -10.37
C HIS A 27 19.47 6.66 -10.69
N TRP A 28 18.64 6.50 -9.66
CA TRP A 28 17.31 5.89 -9.77
C TRP A 28 16.27 6.85 -9.22
N PHE A 29 15.25 7.15 -10.01
CA PHE A 29 14.18 8.08 -9.64
C PHE A 29 12.86 7.34 -9.48
N ASP A 30 12.14 7.61 -8.39
CA ASP A 30 10.86 6.95 -8.07
C ASP A 30 9.62 7.83 -8.25
N GLY A 31 9.77 9.02 -8.83
CA GLY A 31 8.72 10.04 -8.92
C GLY A 31 8.85 11.15 -7.88
N SER A 32 9.54 10.91 -6.76
CA SER A 32 9.69 11.88 -5.68
C SER A 32 11.13 12.02 -5.17
N LYS A 33 11.91 10.93 -5.19
CA LYS A 33 13.23 10.81 -4.59
C LYS A 33 14.21 10.27 -5.62
N LEU A 34 15.44 10.76 -5.52
CA LEU A 34 16.55 10.35 -6.38
C LEU A 34 17.57 9.57 -5.54
N TYR A 35 17.74 8.29 -5.86
CA TYR A 35 18.68 7.39 -5.20
C TYR A 35 19.95 7.25 -6.00
N THR A 36 21.10 7.26 -5.33
CA THR A 36 22.40 6.95 -5.92
C THR A 36 22.89 5.60 -5.40
N SER A 37 23.23 4.71 -6.32
CA SER A 37 23.76 3.38 -6.00
C SER A 37 25.27 3.39 -5.75
N GLN A 38 25.69 2.61 -4.76
CA GLN A 38 27.07 2.27 -4.45
C GLN A 38 27.18 0.75 -4.27
N VAL A 39 28.01 0.09 -5.09
CA VAL A 39 28.33 -1.33 -4.89
C VAL A 39 29.34 -1.43 -3.76
N LEU A 40 28.99 -2.20 -2.72
CA LEU A 40 29.82 -2.45 -1.54
C LEU A 40 30.80 -3.60 -1.79
N ASP A 41 31.81 -3.73 -0.93
CA ASP A 41 32.84 -4.79 -1.03
C ASP A 41 32.26 -6.21 -0.96
N ASN A 42 31.12 -6.38 -0.28
CA ASN A 42 30.41 -7.66 -0.18
C ASN A 42 29.51 -7.95 -1.40
N GLY A 43 29.49 -7.08 -2.41
CA GLY A 43 28.68 -7.20 -3.61
C GLY A 43 27.22 -6.75 -3.45
N GLU A 44 26.80 -6.34 -2.26
CA GLU A 44 25.49 -5.70 -2.06
C GLU A 44 25.52 -4.28 -2.63
N ILE A 45 24.37 -3.80 -3.08
CA ILE A 45 24.23 -2.43 -3.59
C ILE A 45 23.55 -1.61 -2.51
N TYR A 46 24.26 -0.62 -1.98
CA TYR A 46 23.69 0.41 -1.14
C TYR A 46 23.10 1.52 -2.00
N SER A 47 21.87 1.93 -1.72
CA SER A 47 21.20 3.04 -2.38
C SER A 47 20.83 4.09 -1.35
N SER A 48 21.31 5.32 -1.53
CA SER A 48 20.96 6.48 -0.70
C SER A 48 20.18 7.49 -1.53
N GLY A 49 19.00 7.87 -1.03
CA GLY A 49 18.08 8.81 -1.66
C GLY A 49 17.99 10.14 -0.93
N MET A 50 17.69 11.18 -1.69
CA MET A 50 17.32 12.51 -1.20
C MET A 50 15.90 12.86 -1.66
N SER A 51 15.10 13.45 -0.78
CA SER A 51 13.85 14.15 -1.10
C SER A 51 14.06 15.67 -1.18
N GLN A 52 13.07 16.42 -1.67
CA GLN A 52 13.09 17.89 -1.65
C GLN A 52 13.16 18.46 -0.23
N GLU A 53 12.59 17.75 0.74
CA GLU A 53 12.55 18.16 2.15
C GLU A 53 13.86 17.86 2.90
N GLY A 54 14.83 17.26 2.22
CA GLY A 54 16.14 16.91 2.80
C GLY A 54 16.10 15.65 3.65
N GLU A 55 15.02 14.88 3.59
CA GLU A 55 14.95 13.56 4.23
C GLU A 55 15.87 12.57 3.51
N ALA A 56 16.65 11.83 4.30
CA ALA A 56 17.56 10.82 3.82
C ALA A 56 16.89 9.45 3.87
N TYR A 57 16.80 8.79 2.72
CA TYR A 57 16.29 7.43 2.61
C TYR A 57 17.43 6.50 2.22
N CYS A 58 17.46 5.29 2.77
CA CYS A 58 18.44 4.33 2.31
C CYS A 58 17.93 2.90 2.36
N PHE A 59 18.41 2.10 1.42
CA PHE A 59 18.14 0.67 1.36
C PHE A 59 19.32 -0.06 0.73
N LYS A 60 19.34 -1.38 0.86
CA LYS A 60 20.32 -2.23 0.18
C LYS A 60 19.61 -3.22 -0.74
N LEU A 61 20.30 -3.64 -1.79
CA LEU A 61 19.88 -4.72 -2.67
C LEU A 61 20.91 -5.83 -2.62
N ARG A 62 20.46 -7.05 -2.32
CA ARG A 62 21.29 -8.26 -2.40
C ARG A 62 20.97 -9.00 -3.68
N LYS A 63 21.98 -9.26 -4.51
CA LYS A 63 21.84 -10.05 -5.73
C LYS A 63 21.40 -11.48 -5.41
N LEU A 64 20.49 -12.03 -6.20
CA LEU A 64 20.05 -13.42 -6.09
C LEU A 64 20.86 -14.29 -7.07
N ASP A 65 21.74 -15.14 -6.55
CA ASP A 65 22.69 -15.93 -7.36
C ASP A 65 22.02 -16.86 -8.38
N TYR A 66 20.78 -17.28 -8.10
CA TYR A 66 20.03 -18.20 -8.95
C TYR A 66 19.25 -17.50 -10.08
N ALA A 67 19.18 -16.17 -10.11
CA ALA A 67 18.40 -15.44 -11.10
C ALA A 67 19.07 -14.10 -11.50
N PRO A 68 19.69 -14.04 -12.70
CA PRO A 68 20.29 -12.82 -13.22
C PRO A 68 19.28 -11.66 -13.28
N GLY A 69 19.70 -10.48 -12.83
CA GLY A 69 18.85 -9.28 -12.79
C GLY A 69 17.84 -9.27 -11.63
N GLU A 70 17.82 -10.30 -10.79
CA GLU A 70 16.98 -10.34 -9.60
C GLU A 70 17.79 -10.02 -8.34
N TYR A 71 17.15 -9.26 -7.46
CA TYR A 71 17.68 -8.80 -6.20
C TYR A 71 16.63 -8.99 -5.09
N MET A 72 17.06 -8.90 -3.86
CA MET A 72 16.20 -8.84 -2.68
C MET A 72 16.41 -7.50 -1.99
N LEU A 73 15.31 -6.81 -1.69
CA LEU A 73 15.31 -5.59 -0.91
C LEU A 73 15.68 -5.92 0.53
N ILE A 74 16.73 -5.32 1.07
CA ILE A 74 17.21 -5.56 2.43
C ILE A 74 17.48 -4.22 3.14
N PRO A 75 17.36 -4.19 4.47
CA PRO A 75 17.58 -2.96 5.22
C PRO A 75 19.02 -2.47 5.09
N ALA A 76 19.19 -1.16 4.99
CA ALA A 76 20.50 -0.55 5.16
C ALA A 76 20.92 -0.62 6.64
N ASN A 77 19.99 -0.27 7.54
CA ASN A 77 20.08 -0.40 8.99
C ASN A 77 18.86 -1.14 9.56
N VAL A 78 19.03 -1.77 10.73
CA VAL A 78 17.99 -2.61 11.38
C VAL A 78 16.76 -1.80 11.84
N GLN A 79 16.89 -0.48 11.93
CA GLN A 79 15.84 0.43 12.37
C GLN A 79 15.16 1.16 11.21
N ASP A 80 15.64 0.99 9.98
CA ASP A 80 15.04 1.64 8.82
C ASP A 80 13.74 0.92 8.48
N ASP A 81 12.72 1.67 8.06
CA ASP A 81 11.56 1.12 7.38
C ASP A 81 11.85 0.94 5.89
N ALA A 82 11.19 -0.04 5.27
CA ALA A 82 11.31 -0.24 3.84
C ALA A 82 10.81 1.03 3.11
N PRO A 83 11.50 1.48 2.04
CA PRO A 83 11.05 2.64 1.30
C PRO A 83 9.71 2.35 0.63
N PHE A 84 8.79 3.32 0.72
CA PHE A 84 7.42 3.19 0.21
C PHE A 84 6.70 1.97 0.83
N ARG A 85 5.56 1.61 0.27
CA ARG A 85 4.72 0.46 0.64
C ARG A 85 5.37 -0.91 0.38
N ALA A 86 6.69 -0.94 0.19
CA ALA A 86 7.45 -2.17 0.06
C ALA A 86 7.71 -2.80 1.44
N GLN A 87 8.22 -4.03 1.45
CA GLN A 87 8.77 -4.62 2.67
C GLN A 87 10.14 -5.23 2.39
N TYR A 88 11.01 -5.22 3.38
CA TYR A 88 12.27 -5.95 3.28
C TYR A 88 12.03 -7.46 3.10
N GLY A 89 12.91 -8.09 2.34
CA GLY A 89 12.77 -9.46 1.86
C GLY A 89 11.98 -9.59 0.56
N TRP A 90 11.36 -8.52 0.07
CA TRP A 90 10.68 -8.53 -1.23
C TRP A 90 11.64 -8.54 -2.40
N ARG A 91 11.17 -9.09 -3.52
CA ARG A 91 11.95 -9.27 -4.74
C ARG A 91 12.04 -7.96 -5.51
N VAL A 92 13.22 -7.64 -6.01
CA VAL A 92 13.47 -6.48 -6.88
C VAL A 92 14.02 -6.98 -8.20
N GLN A 93 13.32 -6.69 -9.29
CA GLN A 93 13.70 -7.10 -10.63
C GLN A 93 14.28 -5.91 -11.40
N TYR A 94 15.48 -6.06 -11.95
CA TYR A 94 16.05 -5.09 -12.89
C TYR A 94 15.58 -5.37 -14.32
N ILE A 95 14.71 -4.51 -14.82
CA ILE A 95 14.09 -4.62 -16.14
C ILE A 95 14.81 -3.67 -17.11
N ARG A 96 15.23 -4.22 -18.27
CA ARG A 96 15.85 -3.44 -19.36
C ARG A 96 14.96 -3.47 -20.58
N GLN A 97 14.48 -2.30 -21.00
CA GLN A 97 13.76 -2.09 -22.24
C GLN A 97 14.49 -1.01 -23.06
N SER A 98 14.39 -1.09 -24.39
CA SER A 98 15.00 -0.08 -25.26
C SER A 98 14.50 1.31 -24.87
N GLY A 99 15.40 2.18 -24.41
CA GLY A 99 15.08 3.54 -23.99
C GLY A 99 14.61 3.68 -22.53
N MET A 100 14.41 2.59 -21.79
CA MET A 100 13.90 2.67 -20.41
C MET A 100 14.37 1.47 -19.58
N ASN A 101 15.17 1.75 -18.56
CA ASN A 101 15.68 0.75 -17.63
C ASN A 101 15.15 1.10 -16.24
N PHE A 102 14.65 0.12 -15.48
CA PHE A 102 14.05 0.40 -14.19
C PHE A 102 14.12 -0.80 -13.25
N LEU A 103 14.06 -0.53 -11.95
CA LEU A 103 13.85 -1.52 -10.91
C LEU A 103 12.35 -1.64 -10.63
N ALA A 104 11.84 -2.85 -10.53
CA ALA A 104 10.47 -3.13 -10.13
C ALA A 104 10.49 -3.96 -8.84
N VAL A 105 9.92 -3.41 -7.77
CA VAL A 105 9.77 -4.11 -6.49
C VAL A 105 8.45 -4.87 -6.49
N ARG A 106 8.52 -6.16 -6.17
CA ARG A 106 7.39 -7.09 -6.23
C ARG A 106 7.06 -7.65 -4.86
N ASN A 107 5.78 -7.65 -4.52
CA ASN A 107 5.28 -8.29 -3.30
C ASN A 107 5.32 -9.83 -3.42
N ARG A 108 4.81 -10.54 -2.40
CA ARG A 108 4.82 -12.01 -2.37
C ARG A 108 3.89 -12.65 -3.41
N GLN A 109 2.93 -11.90 -3.94
CA GLN A 109 2.00 -12.27 -4.98
C GLN A 109 2.53 -11.95 -6.39
N ASP A 110 3.80 -11.51 -6.50
CA ASP A 110 4.46 -11.12 -7.74
C ASP A 110 3.90 -9.84 -8.40
N VAL A 111 3.08 -9.06 -7.67
CA VAL A 111 2.55 -7.76 -8.12
C VAL A 111 3.60 -6.67 -7.92
N ILE A 112 3.75 -5.77 -8.89
CA ILE A 112 4.68 -4.64 -8.82
C ILE A 112 4.04 -3.52 -7.99
N VAL A 113 4.71 -3.14 -6.89
CA VAL A 113 4.20 -2.16 -5.92
C VAL A 113 4.96 -0.83 -5.93
N TRP A 114 6.16 -0.83 -6.51
CA TRP A 114 7.08 0.31 -6.54
C TRP A 114 8.06 0.16 -7.71
N THR A 115 8.38 1.27 -8.37
CA THR A 115 9.34 1.31 -9.48
C THR A 115 10.35 2.43 -9.31
N LEU A 116 11.58 2.18 -9.75
CA LEU A 116 12.63 3.19 -9.82
C LEU A 116 13.24 3.22 -11.22
N VAL A 117 13.08 4.33 -11.94
CA VAL A 117 13.61 4.53 -13.29
C VAL A 117 15.08 4.90 -13.22
N LEU A 118 15.91 4.25 -14.03
CA LEU A 118 17.31 4.65 -14.21
C LEU A 118 17.35 5.98 -14.96
N THR A 119 17.88 7.02 -14.32
CA THR A 119 18.05 8.34 -14.93
C THR A 119 19.53 8.66 -15.15
N PRO A 120 19.87 9.40 -16.23
CA PRO A 120 21.21 9.95 -16.40
C PRO A 120 21.51 11.16 -15.48
N SER A 121 20.51 11.83 -14.92
CA SER A 121 20.73 13.00 -14.07
C SER A 121 21.02 12.59 -12.63
N SER A 122 21.98 13.30 -12.01
CA SER A 122 22.22 13.24 -10.57
C SER A 122 21.50 14.38 -9.83
N ASN A 123 20.64 15.14 -10.51
CA ASN A 123 19.99 16.34 -10.00
C ASN A 123 18.49 16.09 -9.80
N LEU A 124 18.07 16.05 -8.54
CA LEU A 124 16.68 15.80 -8.17
C LEU A 124 15.71 16.81 -8.80
N GLU A 125 16.07 18.10 -8.90
CA GLU A 125 15.18 19.11 -9.48
C GLU A 125 14.93 18.91 -10.97
N GLU A 126 15.90 18.36 -11.71
CA GLU A 126 15.73 18.04 -13.13
C GLU A 126 14.77 16.85 -13.33
N GLU A 127 14.86 15.85 -12.46
CA GLU A 127 13.96 14.69 -12.47
C GLU A 127 12.53 15.10 -12.09
N LEU A 128 12.37 15.93 -11.06
CA LEU A 128 11.07 16.47 -10.67
C LEU A 128 10.49 17.43 -11.72
N ALA A 129 11.33 18.12 -12.49
CA ALA A 129 10.86 18.92 -13.63
C ALA A 129 10.40 18.01 -14.78
N SER A 130 11.09 16.89 -15.02
CA SER A 130 10.69 15.88 -16.00
C SER A 130 9.38 15.21 -15.61
N GLU A 131 9.17 14.95 -14.31
CA GLU A 131 7.92 14.46 -13.74
C GLU A 131 6.77 15.44 -13.97
N ARG A 132 6.96 16.72 -13.61
CA ARG A 132 5.96 17.77 -13.86
C ARG A 132 5.64 17.97 -15.35
N PHE A 133 6.63 17.75 -16.21
CA PHE A 133 6.41 17.77 -17.65
C PHE A 133 5.56 16.58 -18.11
N ALA A 134 5.87 15.37 -17.62
CA ALA A 134 5.05 14.17 -17.83
C ALA A 134 3.60 14.39 -17.35
N GLU A 135 3.41 14.99 -16.18
CA GLU A 135 2.10 15.36 -15.61
C GLU A 135 1.29 16.33 -16.49
N SER A 136 1.95 17.15 -17.31
CA SER A 136 1.26 18.10 -18.20
C SER A 136 0.69 17.46 -19.48
N HIS A 137 0.99 16.19 -19.75
CA HIS A 137 0.51 15.46 -20.93
C HIS A 137 -0.81 14.72 -20.65
N PRO A 138 -1.65 14.47 -21.68
CA PRO A 138 -2.84 13.65 -21.51
C PRO A 138 -2.51 12.26 -21.00
N VAL A 139 -3.20 11.81 -19.95
CA VAL A 139 -2.99 10.50 -19.31
C VAL A 139 -3.04 9.34 -20.30
N ASP A 140 -3.97 9.42 -21.27
CA ASP A 140 -4.13 8.40 -22.31
C ASP A 140 -2.87 8.19 -23.16
N GLU A 141 -2.08 9.24 -23.39
CA GLU A 141 -0.80 9.15 -24.10
C GLU A 141 0.30 8.56 -23.20
N MET A 142 0.23 8.88 -21.90
CA MET A 142 1.21 8.44 -20.90
C MET A 142 1.08 6.96 -20.56
N LEU A 143 -0.13 6.40 -20.61
CA LEU A 143 -0.42 5.01 -20.24
C LEU A 143 0.44 3.98 -20.99
N THR A 144 0.79 4.26 -22.25
CA THR A 144 1.47 3.28 -23.11
C THR A 144 2.97 3.50 -23.27
N ASP A 145 3.40 4.77 -23.23
CA ASP A 145 4.76 5.15 -23.64
C ASP A 145 5.61 5.68 -22.49
N TYR A 146 5.01 5.92 -21.32
CA TYR A 146 5.70 6.39 -20.11
C TYR A 146 5.53 5.38 -18.97
N LEU A 147 6.63 5.05 -18.29
CA LEU A 147 6.55 4.23 -17.08
C LEU A 147 6.12 5.12 -15.93
N MET A 148 4.88 4.94 -15.51
CA MET A 148 4.31 5.64 -14.37
C MET A 148 4.97 5.15 -13.07
N ASN A 149 4.99 6.03 -12.08
CA ASN A 149 5.43 5.70 -10.73
C ASN A 149 4.29 5.89 -9.73
N THR A 150 4.51 5.40 -8.52
CA THR A 150 3.51 5.44 -7.45
C THR A 150 3.11 6.87 -7.08
N THR A 151 4.05 7.83 -7.03
CA THR A 151 3.75 9.23 -6.71
C THR A 151 2.84 9.88 -7.76
N TYR A 152 3.07 9.60 -9.05
CA TYR A 152 2.19 10.05 -10.12
C TYR A 152 0.80 9.43 -10.04
N LEU A 153 0.72 8.10 -9.83
CA LEU A 153 -0.54 7.37 -9.75
C LEU A 153 -1.37 7.75 -8.51
N ALA A 154 -0.74 8.17 -7.42
CA ALA A 154 -1.41 8.64 -6.23
C ALA A 154 -2.27 9.90 -6.47
N ARG A 155 -2.01 10.66 -7.54
CA ARG A 155 -2.75 11.90 -7.88
C ARG A 155 -4.14 11.68 -8.49
N PHE A 156 -4.40 10.48 -9.00
CA PHE A 156 -5.66 10.13 -9.64
C PHE A 156 -6.60 9.55 -8.60
N ASP A 157 -7.89 9.80 -8.68
CA ASP A 157 -8.82 9.07 -7.80
C ASP A 157 -8.91 7.58 -8.22
N LYS A 158 -9.45 6.73 -7.34
CA LYS A 158 -9.54 5.28 -7.64
C LYS A 158 -10.42 4.97 -8.85
N TYR A 159 -11.40 5.80 -9.18
CA TYR A 159 -12.23 5.59 -10.37
C TYR A 159 -11.44 5.87 -11.63
N GLU A 160 -10.66 6.95 -11.66
CA GLU A 160 -9.74 7.26 -12.76
C GLU A 160 -8.70 6.14 -12.94
N LEU A 161 -8.16 5.61 -11.85
CA LEU A 161 -7.24 4.46 -11.89
C LEU A 161 -7.91 3.20 -12.46
N LEU A 162 -9.16 2.93 -12.11
CA LEU A 162 -9.92 1.81 -12.69
C LEU A 162 -10.14 2.00 -14.19
N GLU A 163 -10.51 3.21 -14.63
CA GLU A 163 -10.64 3.51 -16.07
C GLU A 163 -9.32 3.35 -16.82
N MET A 164 -8.21 3.79 -16.22
CA MET A 164 -6.86 3.59 -16.75
C MET A 164 -6.51 2.11 -16.86
N TYR A 165 -6.84 1.31 -15.85
CA TYR A 165 -6.62 -0.13 -15.84
C TYR A 165 -7.42 -0.83 -16.96
N GLU A 166 -8.72 -0.55 -17.07
CA GLU A 166 -9.61 -1.11 -18.10
C GLU A 166 -9.12 -0.76 -19.52
N LYS A 167 -8.66 0.48 -19.74
CA LYS A 167 -8.07 0.90 -21.01
C LYS A 167 -6.84 0.08 -21.37
N LEU A 168 -5.93 -0.13 -20.42
CA LEU A 168 -4.75 -0.96 -20.62
C LEU A 168 -5.14 -2.43 -20.86
N GLU A 169 -6.07 -2.97 -20.08
CA GLU A 169 -6.55 -4.36 -20.22
C GLU A 169 -7.18 -4.63 -21.59
N ALA A 170 -7.97 -3.69 -22.11
CA ALA A 170 -8.63 -3.79 -23.42
C ALA A 170 -7.66 -3.76 -24.61
N MET A 171 -6.38 -3.46 -24.40
CA MET A 171 -5.38 -3.45 -25.47
C MET A 171 -5.14 -4.86 -26.03
N LYS A 172 -4.99 -4.95 -27.36
CA LYS A 172 -4.71 -6.24 -28.04
C LYS A 172 -3.35 -6.85 -27.71
N SER A 173 -2.42 -6.04 -27.20
CA SER A 173 -1.06 -6.45 -26.86
C SER A 173 -0.46 -5.50 -25.85
N HIS A 174 0.33 -6.03 -24.93
CA HIS A 174 0.97 -5.25 -23.87
C HIS A 174 2.49 -5.26 -24.00
N THR A 175 3.08 -4.07 -23.96
CA THR A 175 4.53 -3.88 -23.80
C THR A 175 4.93 -4.16 -22.35
N ILE A 176 6.23 -4.18 -22.05
CA ILE A 176 6.69 -4.30 -20.66
C ILE A 176 6.24 -3.07 -19.84
N ILE A 177 6.25 -1.87 -20.44
CA ILE A 177 5.74 -0.63 -19.81
C ILE A 177 4.25 -0.79 -19.49
N THR A 178 3.39 -1.13 -20.46
CA THR A 178 1.95 -1.23 -20.19
C THR A 178 1.62 -2.31 -19.17
N LYS A 179 2.32 -3.45 -19.20
CA LYS A 179 2.17 -4.47 -18.14
C LYS A 179 2.58 -3.94 -16.78
N THR A 180 3.67 -3.17 -16.71
CA THR A 180 4.17 -2.61 -15.46
C THR A 180 3.22 -1.55 -14.91
N ASN A 181 2.76 -0.62 -15.74
CA ASN A 181 1.75 0.38 -15.38
C ASN A 181 0.47 -0.30 -14.90
N MET A 182 -0.02 -1.33 -15.60
CA MET A 182 -1.20 -2.09 -15.19
C MET A 182 -1.04 -2.75 -13.81
N ASN A 183 0.14 -3.31 -13.51
CA ASN A 183 0.43 -3.89 -12.19
C ASN A 183 0.50 -2.80 -11.09
N LEU A 184 1.16 -1.68 -11.38
CA LEU A 184 1.25 -0.55 -10.45
C LEU A 184 -0.12 0.06 -10.18
N ILE A 185 -0.96 0.24 -11.20
CA ILE A 185 -2.33 0.75 -11.05
C ILE A 185 -3.17 -0.21 -10.20
N ALA A 186 -3.11 -1.52 -10.46
CA ALA A 186 -3.79 -2.50 -9.63
C ALA A 186 -3.33 -2.43 -8.17
N SER A 187 -2.01 -2.34 -7.95
CA SER A 187 -1.46 -2.15 -6.60
C SER A 187 -1.92 -0.84 -5.97
N GLU A 188 -2.08 0.23 -6.73
CA GLU A 188 -2.53 1.54 -6.24
C GLU A 188 -4.01 1.52 -5.81
N ILE A 189 -4.86 0.82 -6.56
CA ILE A 189 -6.29 0.66 -6.25
C ILE A 189 -6.49 -0.06 -4.91
N GLU A 190 -5.63 -1.04 -4.60
CA GLU A 190 -5.68 -1.82 -3.36
C GLU A 190 -5.23 -1.02 -2.12
N VAL A 191 -4.53 0.09 -2.30
CA VAL A 191 -3.95 0.87 -1.20
C VAL A 191 -5.01 1.78 -0.58
N VAL A 192 -4.98 1.93 0.74
CA VAL A 192 -5.90 2.84 1.46
C VAL A 192 -5.62 4.30 1.11
N GLU A 193 -6.66 5.14 1.06
CA GLU A 193 -6.52 6.50 0.49
C GLU A 193 -5.59 7.40 1.30
N SER A 194 -5.58 7.24 2.63
CA SER A 194 -4.65 7.96 3.52
C SER A 194 -3.18 7.71 3.18
N GLU A 195 -2.80 6.48 2.81
CA GLU A 195 -1.43 6.17 2.38
C GLU A 195 -1.09 6.84 1.04
N ARG A 196 -2.09 7.03 0.18
CA ARG A 196 -1.92 7.71 -1.13
C ARG A 196 -1.78 9.22 -0.94
N GLU A 197 -2.56 9.82 -0.04
CA GLU A 197 -2.46 11.24 0.31
C GLU A 197 -1.12 11.59 0.98
N LEU A 198 -0.61 10.73 1.86
CA LEU A 198 0.71 10.90 2.48
C LEU A 198 1.84 10.97 1.44
N LEU A 199 1.70 10.28 0.31
CA LEU A 199 2.71 10.28 -0.76
C LEU A 199 2.77 11.59 -1.55
N LEU A 200 1.68 12.35 -1.60
CA LEU A 200 1.60 13.57 -2.39
C LEU A 200 2.18 14.79 -1.66
N GLY A 201 2.47 14.69 -0.36
CA GLY A 201 2.97 15.82 0.43
C GLY A 201 1.96 16.99 0.56
N ASP A 202 0.74 16.84 0.03
CA ASP A 202 -0.34 17.83 0.12
C ASP A 202 -1.01 17.85 1.50
N VAL A 203 -0.55 17.00 2.43
CA VAL A 203 -0.84 17.17 3.85
C VAL A 203 0.23 18.07 4.45
N ALA A 204 0.04 19.39 4.28
CA ALA A 204 0.28 20.25 5.41
C ALA A 204 -0.44 19.59 6.58
N THR A 205 0.31 19.07 7.55
CA THR A 205 -0.19 18.71 8.87
C THR A 205 -0.67 19.99 9.57
N GLU A 206 -1.70 20.64 9.04
CA GLU A 206 -2.77 21.11 9.90
C GLU A 206 -3.40 19.83 10.42
N ALA A 207 -3.26 19.60 11.72
CA ALA A 207 -4.01 18.56 12.40
C ALA A 207 -5.47 18.69 11.92
N GLN A 208 -5.91 17.77 11.05
CA GLN A 208 -7.32 17.67 10.78
C GLN A 208 -7.95 17.49 12.16
N PRO A 209 -8.91 18.35 12.54
CA PRO A 209 -9.57 18.17 13.82
C PRO A 209 -10.10 16.73 13.84
N LEU A 210 -9.98 16.07 14.99
CA LEU A 210 -10.52 14.71 15.22
C LEU A 210 -12.00 14.55 14.79
N ASP A 211 -12.67 15.65 14.45
CA ASP A 211 -14.04 15.82 13.97
C ASP A 211 -14.31 15.25 12.55
N GLU A 212 -13.29 14.87 11.77
CA GLU A 212 -13.50 14.26 10.44
C GLU A 212 -13.43 12.72 10.41
N TYR A 213 -12.91 12.07 11.45
CA TYR A 213 -12.90 10.62 11.54
C TYR A 213 -14.29 10.06 11.84
N PHE A 214 -14.76 9.12 11.03
CA PHE A 214 -16.17 8.75 11.02
C PHE A 214 -16.54 7.74 12.10
N ALA A 215 -15.58 6.96 12.58
CA ALA A 215 -15.67 6.29 13.86
C ALA A 215 -14.29 5.96 14.47
N LEU A 216 -14.15 6.14 15.78
CA LEU A 216 -12.97 5.67 16.52
C LEU A 216 -13.18 4.20 16.92
N VAL A 217 -12.22 3.34 16.63
CA VAL A 217 -12.25 1.92 17.02
C VAL A 217 -11.21 1.67 18.11
N SER A 218 -11.58 0.95 19.15
CA SER A 218 -10.65 0.54 20.20
C SER A 218 -10.94 -0.90 20.62
N ALA A 219 -9.89 -1.69 20.87
CA ALA A 219 -10.03 -3.06 21.33
C ALA A 219 -9.65 -3.20 22.81
N TYR A 220 -10.44 -3.97 23.56
CA TYR A 220 -10.27 -4.22 24.99
C TYR A 220 -10.24 -5.72 25.27
N PHE A 221 -9.64 -6.09 26.41
CA PHE A 221 -9.60 -7.50 26.84
C PHE A 221 -10.98 -8.01 27.25
N ASN A 222 -11.86 -7.13 27.72
CA ASN A 222 -13.19 -7.51 28.20
C ASN A 222 -14.18 -6.34 28.12
N MET A 223 -15.46 -6.66 28.26
CA MET A 223 -16.55 -5.68 28.20
C MET A 223 -16.47 -4.63 29.33
N ARG A 224 -15.89 -4.98 30.48
CA ARG A 224 -15.78 -4.05 31.60
C ARG A 224 -14.85 -2.89 31.28
N GLU A 225 -13.66 -3.16 30.74
CA GLU A 225 -12.71 -2.12 30.31
C GLU A 225 -13.32 -1.21 29.23
N ALA A 226 -14.01 -1.80 28.25
CA ALA A 226 -14.72 -1.05 27.23
C ALA A 226 -15.77 -0.09 27.83
N MET A 227 -16.53 -0.55 28.83
CA MET A 227 -17.53 0.28 29.51
C MET A 227 -16.90 1.37 30.37
N GLU A 228 -15.76 1.10 31.02
CA GLU A 228 -14.99 2.10 31.77
C GLU A 228 -14.49 3.21 30.82
N TYR A 229 -13.98 2.86 29.64
CA TYR A 229 -13.57 3.82 28.61
C TYR A 229 -14.74 4.67 28.09
N ILE A 230 -15.85 4.05 27.70
CA ILE A 230 -17.04 4.76 27.20
C ILE A 230 -17.58 5.74 28.25
N SER A 231 -17.64 5.31 29.51
CA SER A 231 -18.06 6.16 30.61
C SER A 231 -17.08 7.30 30.87
N PHE A 232 -15.78 7.05 30.77
CA PHE A 232 -14.73 8.06 30.92
C PHE A 232 -14.84 9.15 29.83
N MET A 233 -15.12 8.73 28.60
CA MET A 233 -15.30 9.61 27.44
C MET A 233 -16.66 10.34 27.41
N GLY A 234 -17.56 10.05 28.37
CA GLY A 234 -18.85 10.74 28.50
C GLY A 234 -19.92 10.32 27.49
N TYR A 235 -19.75 9.18 26.82
CA TYR A 235 -20.73 8.66 25.87
C TYR A 235 -21.91 7.95 26.54
N PRO A 236 -23.07 7.86 25.87
CA PRO A 236 -24.20 7.07 26.36
C PRO A 236 -23.87 5.56 26.39
N THR A 237 -24.71 4.79 27.08
CA THR A 237 -24.60 3.32 27.09
C THR A 237 -24.58 2.78 25.66
N PRO A 238 -23.60 1.93 25.29
CA PRO A 238 -23.46 1.44 23.93
C PRO A 238 -24.56 0.46 23.53
N ALA A 239 -24.79 0.33 22.23
CA ALA A 239 -25.42 -0.86 21.67
C ALA A 239 -24.42 -2.02 21.71
N VAL A 240 -24.83 -3.23 22.09
CA VAL A 240 -23.89 -4.31 22.38
C VAL A 240 -24.25 -5.64 21.69
N TYR A 241 -23.29 -6.26 21.03
CA TYR A 241 -23.46 -7.55 20.34
C TYR A 241 -22.32 -8.54 20.62
N GLY A 242 -22.64 -9.77 21.01
CA GLY A 242 -21.65 -10.84 21.17
C GLY A 242 -21.82 -11.66 22.45
N THR A 243 -20.85 -12.55 22.70
CA THR A 243 -20.89 -13.53 23.80
C THR A 243 -19.84 -13.29 24.89
N TRP A 244 -18.78 -12.51 24.62
CA TRP A 244 -17.63 -12.27 25.50
C TRP A 244 -17.07 -13.56 26.11
N GLY A 245 -16.73 -14.51 25.24
CA GLY A 245 -16.00 -15.71 25.62
C GLY A 245 -14.62 -15.39 26.18
N GLU A 246 -13.98 -16.40 26.79
CA GLU A 246 -12.66 -16.26 27.46
C GLU A 246 -11.54 -15.72 26.55
N TYR A 247 -11.70 -15.85 25.22
CA TYR A 247 -10.71 -15.41 24.23
C TYR A 247 -11.22 -14.30 23.30
N ASP A 248 -12.46 -13.84 23.49
CA ASP A 248 -13.01 -12.79 22.65
C ASP A 248 -12.39 -11.43 23.01
N ARG A 249 -12.21 -10.58 22.01
CA ARG A 249 -11.91 -9.16 22.20
C ARG A 249 -13.19 -8.35 22.18
N THR A 250 -13.28 -7.35 23.05
CA THR A 250 -14.34 -6.35 22.98
C THR A 250 -13.87 -5.20 22.12
N PHE A 251 -14.57 -4.97 21.01
CA PHE A 251 -14.40 -3.79 20.19
C PHE A 251 -15.37 -2.72 20.63
N VAL A 252 -14.89 -1.48 20.65
CA VAL A 252 -15.67 -0.27 20.85
C VAL A 252 -15.55 0.55 19.59
N VAL A 253 -16.68 0.90 18.99
CA VAL A 253 -16.78 1.80 17.85
C VAL A 253 -17.55 3.03 18.32
N LEU A 254 -16.87 4.18 18.35
CA LEU A 254 -17.47 5.46 18.71
C LEU A 254 -17.88 6.20 17.43
N PRO A 255 -19.09 6.77 17.36
CA PRO A 255 -19.49 7.56 16.20
C PRO A 255 -18.71 8.88 16.14
N GLY A 256 -18.26 9.25 14.94
CA GLY A 256 -17.57 10.54 14.71
C GLY A 256 -18.47 11.77 14.88
N LYS A 257 -19.79 11.62 14.71
CA LYS A 257 -20.79 12.70 14.86
C LYS A 257 -22.06 12.22 15.56
N GLU A 258 -22.79 13.13 16.21
CA GLU A 258 -24.02 12.82 16.95
C GLU A 258 -25.15 12.24 16.07
N ASP A 259 -25.12 12.48 14.77
CA ASP A 259 -26.12 12.00 13.81
C ASP A 259 -25.72 10.69 13.12
N THR A 260 -24.56 10.14 13.47
CA THR A 260 -24.02 8.92 12.86
C THR A 260 -24.63 7.68 13.50
N VAL A 261 -24.98 6.72 12.64
CA VAL A 261 -25.62 5.45 12.99
C VAL A 261 -24.66 4.31 12.71
N LEU A 262 -24.33 3.53 13.73
CA LEU A 262 -23.46 2.36 13.64
C LEU A 262 -24.27 1.07 13.58
N GLU A 263 -23.87 0.17 12.71
CA GLU A 263 -24.53 -1.12 12.45
C GLU A 263 -23.50 -2.25 12.38
N ILE A 264 -23.87 -3.46 12.81
CA ILE A 264 -23.10 -4.69 12.55
C ILE A 264 -23.89 -5.59 11.64
N TRP A 265 -23.21 -6.18 10.67
CA TRP A 265 -23.78 -7.13 9.73
C TRP A 265 -22.95 -8.41 9.71
N ASP A 266 -23.64 -9.55 9.59
CA ASP A 266 -23.01 -10.82 9.24
C ASP A 266 -22.66 -10.78 7.76
N VAL A 267 -21.49 -11.29 7.41
CA VAL A 267 -20.99 -11.24 6.04
C VAL A 267 -20.50 -12.58 5.53
N GLU A 268 -20.54 -12.72 4.21
CA GLU A 268 -19.92 -13.82 3.48
C GLU A 268 -19.05 -13.26 2.34
N LEU A 269 -18.18 -14.10 1.79
CA LEU A 269 -17.43 -13.78 0.58
C LEU A 269 -18.21 -14.30 -0.63
N ASN A 270 -18.45 -13.44 -1.61
CA ASN A 270 -19.02 -13.86 -2.88
C ASN A 270 -17.97 -14.62 -3.74
N GLY A 271 -18.35 -15.04 -4.95
CA GLY A 271 -17.47 -15.77 -5.88
C GLY A 271 -16.22 -15.01 -6.35
N GLU A 272 -16.14 -13.71 -6.06
CA GLU A 272 -15.03 -12.80 -6.39
C GLU A 272 -14.27 -12.36 -5.11
N PHE A 273 -14.49 -13.03 -3.98
CA PHE A 273 -13.90 -12.70 -2.67
C PHE A 273 -14.28 -11.31 -2.13
N VAL A 274 -15.41 -10.75 -2.59
CA VAL A 274 -15.96 -9.50 -2.05
C VAL A 274 -16.83 -9.80 -0.83
N VAL A 275 -16.65 -9.02 0.23
CA VAL A 275 -17.46 -9.09 1.46
C VAL A 275 -18.86 -8.57 1.18
N ILE A 276 -19.87 -9.41 1.38
CA ILE A 276 -21.28 -9.05 1.19
C ILE A 276 -22.11 -9.35 2.45
N PRO A 277 -23.08 -8.50 2.83
CA PRO A 277 -24.00 -8.79 3.92
C PRO A 277 -24.88 -10.01 3.59
N THR A 278 -25.04 -10.91 4.55
CA THR A 278 -25.83 -12.16 4.40
C THR A 278 -27.33 -11.98 4.69
N GLY A 279 -27.75 -10.84 5.25
CA GLY A 279 -29.12 -10.57 5.67
C GLY A 279 -29.69 -9.26 5.13
N GLU A 280 -31.01 -9.06 5.27
CA GLU A 280 -31.70 -7.82 4.86
C GLU A 280 -31.58 -6.69 5.91
N LYS A 281 -31.12 -7.00 7.12
CA LYS A 281 -31.06 -6.08 8.26
C LYS A 281 -29.79 -6.31 9.07
N PRO A 282 -29.29 -5.27 9.77
CA PRO A 282 -28.16 -5.42 10.67
C PRO A 282 -28.52 -6.31 11.86
N ILE A 283 -27.52 -7.04 12.37
CA ILE A 283 -27.63 -7.84 13.60
C ILE A 283 -27.89 -6.92 14.79
N ILE A 284 -27.17 -5.80 14.83
CA ILE A 284 -27.38 -4.74 15.80
C ILE A 284 -27.22 -3.37 15.14
N LYS A 285 -28.00 -2.41 15.65
CA LYS A 285 -28.01 -1.03 15.22
C LYS A 285 -28.00 -0.12 16.44
N ALA A 286 -27.02 0.75 16.52
CA ALA A 286 -26.98 1.82 17.50
C ALA A 286 -27.90 2.97 17.09
N ASN A 287 -28.42 3.71 18.07
CA ASN A 287 -29.08 4.99 17.80
C ASN A 287 -28.06 6.03 17.29
N PRO A 288 -28.50 7.12 16.64
CA PRO A 288 -27.60 8.21 16.26
C PRO A 288 -26.76 8.69 17.45
N GLY A 289 -25.44 8.78 17.26
CA GLY A 289 -24.50 9.25 18.28
C GLY A 289 -24.23 8.25 19.42
N GLN A 290 -24.85 7.07 19.37
CA GLN A 290 -24.63 6.01 20.35
C GLN A 290 -23.44 5.13 19.93
N PRO A 291 -22.49 4.84 20.84
CA PRO A 291 -21.42 3.89 20.57
C PRO A 291 -21.94 2.48 20.34
N LEU A 292 -21.10 1.67 19.70
CA LEU A 292 -21.37 0.28 19.39
C LEU A 292 -20.24 -0.59 19.93
N CYS A 293 -20.58 -1.60 20.71
CA CYS A 293 -19.65 -2.55 21.29
C CYS A 293 -19.92 -3.94 20.75
N PHE A 294 -18.88 -4.69 20.40
CA PHE A 294 -19.08 -6.08 20.04
C PHE A 294 -17.93 -7.00 20.41
N SER A 295 -18.29 -8.25 20.67
CA SER A 295 -17.36 -9.34 20.92
C SER A 295 -16.98 -9.97 19.59
N TYR A 296 -15.69 -10.07 19.29
CA TYR A 296 -15.23 -10.76 18.08
C TYR A 296 -13.92 -11.51 18.33
N MET A 297 -13.88 -12.75 17.85
CA MET A 297 -12.69 -13.59 17.77
C MET A 297 -12.69 -14.18 16.35
N PRO A 298 -11.83 -13.70 15.44
CA PRO A 298 -11.80 -14.25 14.09
C PRO A 298 -11.33 -15.71 14.15
N PRO A 299 -12.07 -16.69 13.59
CA PRO A 299 -11.46 -17.95 13.20
C PRO A 299 -10.46 -17.70 12.06
N GLU A 300 -9.40 -18.51 11.97
CA GLU A 300 -8.42 -18.39 10.88
C GLU A 300 -9.12 -18.32 9.50
N GLY A 301 -9.00 -17.17 8.83
CA GLY A 301 -9.09 -17.08 7.37
C GLY A 301 -10.29 -16.40 6.73
N MET A 302 -11.35 -15.97 7.45
CA MET A 302 -12.49 -15.26 6.81
C MET A 302 -13.16 -14.21 7.72
N PRO A 303 -13.63 -13.07 7.16
CA PRO A 303 -14.36 -12.06 7.92
C PRO A 303 -15.75 -12.59 8.28
N GLY A 304 -16.08 -12.59 9.58
CA GLY A 304 -17.41 -12.99 10.07
C GLY A 304 -18.38 -11.81 10.24
N LEU A 305 -17.85 -10.61 10.44
CA LEU A 305 -18.64 -9.40 10.69
C LEU A 305 -18.08 -8.21 9.89
N ILE A 306 -18.97 -7.28 9.53
CA ILE A 306 -18.61 -5.93 9.09
C ILE A 306 -19.36 -4.91 9.93
N VAL A 307 -18.69 -3.81 10.23
CA VAL A 307 -19.28 -2.63 10.84
C VAL A 307 -19.63 -1.64 9.75
N VAL A 308 -20.85 -1.13 9.76
CA VAL A 308 -21.34 -0.15 8.80
C VAL A 308 -21.63 1.15 9.54
N CYS A 309 -21.05 2.24 9.06
CA CYS A 309 -21.26 3.60 9.55
C CYS A 309 -22.13 4.36 8.55
N ARG A 310 -23.36 4.71 8.94
CA ARG A 310 -24.28 5.53 8.14
C ARG A 310 -24.36 6.94 8.68
N LYS A 311 -24.13 7.92 7.82
CA LYS A 311 -24.12 9.34 8.17
C LYS A 311 -25.42 10.02 7.78
N SER A 312 -25.68 11.18 8.37
CA SER A 312 -26.83 12.02 8.04
C SER A 312 -26.86 12.51 6.60
N ASN A 313 -25.69 12.67 5.97
CA ASN A 313 -25.58 13.02 4.55
C ASN A 313 -25.83 11.83 3.61
N GLY A 314 -26.16 10.66 4.15
CA GLY A 314 -26.45 9.44 3.38
C GLY A 314 -25.20 8.65 2.95
N LYS A 315 -23.98 9.13 3.25
CA LYS A 315 -22.76 8.36 3.01
C LYS A 315 -22.72 7.12 3.91
N ILE A 316 -22.21 6.04 3.35
CA ILE A 316 -22.05 4.74 4.01
C ILE A 316 -20.58 4.37 3.92
N ASP A 317 -19.99 4.09 5.08
CA ASP A 317 -18.62 3.59 5.22
C ASP A 317 -18.66 2.22 5.90
N THR A 318 -17.69 1.36 5.63
CA THR A 318 -17.68 -0.02 6.13
C THR A 318 -16.31 -0.46 6.58
N TRP A 319 -16.23 -1.10 7.76
CA TRP A 319 -14.98 -1.60 8.33
C TRP A 319 -15.10 -3.07 8.72
N VAL A 320 -14.08 -3.85 8.39
CA VAL A 320 -13.96 -5.26 8.76
C VAL A 320 -12.90 -5.38 9.85
N PRO A 321 -13.19 -6.02 11.00
CA PRO A 321 -12.19 -6.20 12.04
C PRO A 321 -11.07 -7.14 11.57
N VAL A 322 -9.88 -6.58 11.37
CA VAL A 322 -8.68 -7.31 10.96
C VAL A 322 -7.54 -7.02 11.93
N PHE A 323 -6.76 -8.05 12.25
CA PHE A 323 -5.55 -7.90 13.06
C PHE A 323 -4.32 -8.25 12.23
N SER A 324 -3.24 -7.54 12.50
CA SER A 324 -1.92 -7.89 12.01
C SER A 324 -1.49 -9.26 12.56
N GLY A 325 -1.15 -10.18 11.66
CA GLY A 325 -0.62 -11.50 12.06
C GLY A 325 0.80 -11.45 12.64
N MET A 326 1.46 -10.29 12.64
CA MET A 326 2.83 -10.13 13.13
C MET A 326 2.88 -9.78 14.62
N ASP A 327 2.03 -8.86 15.05
CA ASP A 327 2.04 -8.29 16.40
C ASP A 327 0.65 -8.25 17.06
N GLY A 328 -0.41 -8.65 16.35
CA GLY A 328 -1.78 -8.65 16.87
C GLY A 328 -2.38 -7.25 17.01
N SER A 329 -1.77 -6.23 16.39
CA SER A 329 -2.33 -4.87 16.36
C SER A 329 -3.59 -4.80 15.50
N LEU A 330 -4.49 -3.88 15.85
CA LEU A 330 -5.72 -3.64 15.11
C LEU A 330 -5.39 -2.90 13.81
N MET A 331 -5.93 -3.40 12.69
CA MET A 331 -5.85 -2.69 11.41
C MET A 331 -7.16 -1.93 11.17
N THR A 332 -7.04 -0.61 11.03
CA THR A 332 -8.15 0.28 10.64
C THR A 332 -7.82 0.97 9.32
N ASP A 333 -8.84 1.36 8.56
CA ASP A 333 -8.68 2.13 7.31
C ASP A 333 -8.69 3.64 7.60
N ASP A 334 -8.65 4.49 6.57
CA ASP A 334 -8.69 5.95 6.69
C ASP A 334 -10.01 6.50 7.27
N GLN A 335 -11.09 5.72 7.22
CA GLN A 335 -12.41 6.10 7.69
C GLN A 335 -12.61 5.79 9.19
N PHE A 336 -11.77 4.90 9.73
CA PHE A 336 -11.80 4.45 11.11
C PHE A 336 -10.42 4.65 11.78
N VAL A 337 -10.36 5.33 12.92
CA VAL A 337 -9.08 5.54 13.60
C VAL A 337 -8.91 4.55 14.74
N ASP A 338 -7.73 3.94 14.86
CA ASP A 338 -7.37 3.18 16.06
C ASP A 338 -7.19 4.14 17.25
N GLY A 339 -8.13 4.05 18.20
CA GLY A 339 -8.10 4.73 19.48
C GLY A 339 -7.55 3.89 20.63
N THR A 340 -6.97 2.72 20.34
CA THR A 340 -6.36 1.88 21.35
C THR A 340 -5.28 2.68 22.10
N PRO A 341 -5.37 2.81 23.44
CA PRO A 341 -4.36 3.55 24.20
C PRO A 341 -2.98 2.93 23.98
N VAL A 342 -2.02 3.74 23.53
CA VAL A 342 -0.61 3.33 23.49
C VAL A 342 -0.16 3.16 24.94
N GLY A 343 0.03 1.91 25.36
CA GLY A 343 0.38 1.52 26.73
C GLY A 343 1.77 1.94 27.17
#